data_AF-A0A2S3U1T7-F1
#
_entry.id   AF-A0A2S3U1T7-F1
#
_cell.length_a   1.000
_cell.length_b   1.000
_cell.length_c   1.000
_cell.angle_alpha   90.00
_cell.angle_beta   90.00
_cell.angle_gamma   90.00
#
_symmetry.space_group_name_H-M   'P 1'
#
loop_
_entity.id
_entity.type
_entity.pdbx_description
1 polymer ?
#
loop_
_entity_poly.entity_id
_entity_poly.type
_entity_poly.pdbx_seq_one_letter_code
_entity_poly.pdbx_strand_id
1 'polypeptide(L)'
;MEVDGTVLTKTVHDFNYFVESGTDYAFNRQVDTMRAFDGGPYYALKLTNNVLNTQGGSRRNDRAEILDANQQPIPHLYGAGELGGICANQYQGGGNLAECLIFGKIAGENAAKPKEETTQLVDEKAVAKPDANTSASVHQTGANDLLAEASPDITVGEHQYLGRSDDGIGGQVVVRITYVDQQLTHVEVVEQHETGEVGGQAVAELPAKMVAANTYDVDAVSGASVSSRAIKAAVKDALSQAEQTVSND
;
A
#
# COMPACT_ATOMS: atom_id res chain seq x y z
N MET A 1 20.48 22.98 -29.90
CA MET A 1 19.10 22.85 -29.38
C MET A 1 18.21 23.71 -30.24
N GLU A 2 17.05 23.20 -30.65
CA GLU A 2 16.07 23.91 -31.48
C GLU A 2 15.05 24.62 -30.58
N VAL A 3 15.50 25.68 -29.89
CA VAL A 3 14.65 26.50 -29.00
C VAL A 3 14.55 27.90 -29.58
N ASP A 4 13.35 28.47 -29.62
CA ASP A 4 13.14 29.86 -30.04
C ASP A 4 13.78 30.83 -29.02
N GLY A 5 14.76 31.61 -29.49
CA GLY A 5 15.53 32.52 -28.64
C GLY A 5 14.72 33.67 -28.07
N THR A 6 13.69 34.14 -28.77
CA THR A 6 12.80 35.22 -28.31
C THR A 6 11.94 34.72 -27.16
N VAL A 7 11.35 33.53 -27.34
CA VAL A 7 10.56 32.87 -26.29
C VAL A 7 11.43 32.56 -25.08
N LEU A 8 12.63 31.99 -25.28
CA LEU A 8 13.54 31.68 -24.17
C LEU A 8 13.93 32.93 -23.37
N THR A 9 14.25 34.03 -24.06
CA THR A 9 14.59 35.30 -23.41
C THR A 9 13.44 35.81 -22.54
N LYS A 10 12.21 35.77 -23.08
CA LYS A 10 11.01 36.14 -22.32
C LYS A 10 10.79 35.22 -21.11
N THR A 11 10.94 33.90 -21.29
CA THR A 11 10.77 32.93 -20.20
C THR A 11 11.76 33.16 -19.06
N VAL A 12 13.04 33.46 -19.37
CA VAL A 12 14.04 33.78 -18.36
C VAL A 12 13.69 35.09 -17.63
N HIS A 13 13.24 36.11 -18.36
CA HIS A 13 12.78 37.37 -17.77
C HIS A 13 11.60 37.15 -16.81
N ASP A 14 10.56 36.45 -17.24
CA ASP A 14 9.38 36.18 -16.42
C ASP A 14 9.74 35.33 -15.18
N PHE A 15 10.59 34.31 -15.35
CA PHE A 15 11.08 33.49 -14.24
C PHE A 15 11.81 34.34 -13.19
N ASN A 16 12.68 35.26 -13.62
CA ASN A 16 13.37 36.17 -12.72
C ASN A 16 12.40 37.13 -12.00
N TYR A 17 11.42 37.67 -12.72
CA TYR A 17 10.37 38.50 -12.12
C TYR A 17 9.57 37.75 -11.05
N PHE A 18 9.28 36.46 -11.23
CA PHE A 18 8.61 35.63 -10.23
C PHE A 18 9.44 35.45 -8.95
N VAL A 19 10.76 35.32 -9.10
CA VAL A 19 11.68 35.31 -7.95
C VAL A 19 11.65 36.65 -7.21
N GLU A 20 11.72 37.78 -7.94
CA GLU A 20 11.72 39.13 -7.35
C GLU A 20 10.40 39.49 -6.68
N SER A 21 9.28 39.11 -7.28
CA SER A 21 7.93 39.37 -6.77
C SER A 21 7.50 38.42 -5.64
N GLY A 22 8.23 37.33 -5.42
CA GLY A 22 7.93 36.37 -4.36
C GLY A 22 6.80 35.39 -4.69
N THR A 23 6.35 35.30 -5.95
CA THR A 23 5.33 34.32 -6.38
C THR A 23 5.53 33.87 -7.83
N ASP A 24 5.55 32.55 -8.05
CA ASP A 24 5.51 31.95 -9.39
C ASP A 24 4.06 31.85 -9.88
N TYR A 25 3.65 32.81 -10.71
CA TYR A 25 2.30 32.86 -11.27
C TYR A 25 2.04 31.81 -12.37
N ALA A 26 3.08 31.16 -12.90
CA ALA A 26 2.92 30.19 -13.98
C ALA A 26 2.67 28.78 -13.46
N PHE A 27 3.44 28.34 -12.46
CA PHE A 27 3.40 26.96 -11.97
C PHE A 27 3.29 26.85 -10.45
N ASN A 28 3.14 27.97 -9.73
CA ASN A 28 3.00 28.02 -8.28
C ASN A 28 4.15 27.31 -7.54
N ARG A 29 5.37 27.33 -8.12
CA ARG A 29 6.57 26.83 -7.48
C ARG A 29 6.89 27.67 -6.24
N GLN A 30 7.35 27.01 -5.18
CA GLN A 30 7.82 27.70 -3.97
C GLN A 30 9.04 28.55 -4.30
N VAL A 31 8.94 29.86 -4.08
CA VAL A 31 9.97 30.82 -4.50
C VAL A 31 11.30 30.62 -3.78
N ASP A 32 11.29 30.15 -2.53
CA ASP A 32 12.52 29.82 -1.79
C ASP A 32 13.35 28.69 -2.44
N THR A 33 12.75 27.92 -3.36
CA THR A 33 13.43 26.87 -4.15
C THR A 33 13.94 27.37 -5.51
N MET A 34 13.71 28.65 -5.83
CA MET A 34 14.04 29.26 -7.12
C MET A 34 15.26 30.17 -6.98
N ARG A 35 16.10 30.19 -8.02
CA ARG A 35 17.24 31.11 -8.13
C ARG A 35 17.15 31.83 -9.46
N ALA A 36 17.07 33.16 -9.42
CA ALA A 36 17.08 33.99 -10.63
C ALA A 36 18.35 33.74 -11.47
N PHE A 37 18.18 33.77 -12.79
CA PHE A 37 19.28 33.73 -13.76
C PHE A 37 19.99 35.08 -13.80
N ASP A 38 21.32 35.05 -13.96
CA ASP A 38 22.18 36.23 -14.03
C ASP A 38 22.74 36.45 -15.45
N GLY A 39 23.90 37.10 -15.58
CA GLY A 39 24.53 37.40 -16.87
C GLY A 39 25.08 36.18 -17.62
N GLY A 40 24.97 34.96 -17.06
CA GLY A 40 25.47 33.74 -17.68
C GLY A 40 26.95 33.43 -17.38
N PRO A 41 27.56 32.43 -18.05
CA PRO A 41 27.04 31.71 -19.21
C PRO A 41 25.80 30.85 -18.90
N TYR A 42 24.90 30.76 -19.88
CA TYR A 42 23.72 29.88 -19.79
C TYR A 42 24.09 28.46 -20.24
N TYR A 43 23.63 27.48 -19.48
CA TYR A 43 23.78 26.06 -19.80
C TYR A 43 22.42 25.46 -20.06
N ALA A 44 22.36 24.52 -21.01
CA ALA A 44 21.13 23.80 -21.23
C ALA A 44 21.38 22.40 -21.78
N LEU A 45 20.57 21.46 -21.30
CA LEU A 45 20.66 20.03 -21.55
C LEU A 45 19.28 19.54 -22.02
N LYS A 46 19.23 18.79 -23.12
CA LYS A 46 17.98 18.17 -23.56
C LYS A 46 17.65 17.01 -22.62
N LEU A 47 16.53 17.10 -21.92
CA LEU A 47 16.01 16.02 -21.08
C LEU A 47 14.93 15.24 -21.82
N THR A 48 14.88 13.94 -21.58
CA THR A 48 13.80 13.05 -22.01
C THR A 48 13.47 12.11 -20.86
N ASN A 49 12.23 11.62 -20.83
CA ASN A 49 11.83 10.63 -19.85
C ASN A 49 12.57 9.32 -20.10
N ASN A 50 12.91 8.62 -19.02
CA ASN A 50 13.45 7.27 -19.05
C ASN A 50 12.86 6.47 -17.88
N VAL A 51 12.88 5.14 -17.99
CA VAL A 51 12.51 4.27 -16.88
C VAL A 51 13.62 4.36 -15.82
N LEU A 52 13.24 4.72 -14.60
CA LEU A 52 14.19 4.91 -13.49
C LEU A 52 14.24 3.71 -12.56
N ASN A 53 13.09 3.24 -12.07
CA ASN A 53 12.99 2.17 -11.07
C ASN A 53 11.64 1.45 -11.12
N THR A 54 11.56 0.33 -10.40
CA THR A 54 10.34 -0.42 -10.12
C THR A 54 10.04 -0.41 -8.63
N GLN A 55 8.90 0.15 -8.23
CA GLN A 55 8.47 0.19 -6.83
C GLN A 55 7.85 -1.13 -6.34
N GLY A 56 7.37 -1.97 -7.26
CA GLY A 56 6.77 -3.25 -6.95
C GLY A 56 7.80 -4.32 -6.56
N GLY A 57 7.32 -5.43 -6.01
CA GLY A 57 8.13 -6.59 -5.67
C GLY A 57 7.44 -7.49 -4.64
N SER A 58 8.20 -8.41 -4.06
CA SER A 58 7.69 -9.31 -3.03
C SER A 58 7.30 -8.52 -1.77
N ARG A 59 6.11 -8.80 -1.23
CA ARG A 59 5.68 -8.22 0.05
C ARG A 59 6.60 -8.72 1.15
N ARG A 60 7.04 -7.82 2.04
CA ARG A 60 7.84 -8.14 3.21
C ARG A 60 7.28 -7.48 4.46
N ASN A 61 7.55 -8.07 5.62
CA ASN A 61 7.30 -7.41 6.91
C ASN A 61 8.49 -6.51 7.32
N ASP A 62 8.35 -5.88 8.48
CA ASP A 62 9.36 -5.04 9.13
C ASP A 62 10.66 -5.78 9.48
N ARG A 63 10.61 -7.11 9.61
CA ARG A 63 11.77 -8.00 9.78
C ARG A 63 12.45 -8.41 8.47
N ALA A 64 12.03 -7.81 7.36
CA ALA A 64 12.48 -8.11 6.01
C ALA A 64 12.17 -9.54 5.53
N GLU A 65 11.26 -10.27 6.18
CA GLU A 65 10.83 -11.60 5.75
C GLU A 65 9.83 -11.48 4.60
N ILE A 66 10.03 -12.24 3.53
CA ILE A 66 9.07 -12.27 2.42
C ILE A 66 7.82 -13.04 2.84
N LEU A 67 6.66 -12.51 2.49
CA LEU A 67 5.37 -13.11 2.79
C LEU A 67 4.84 -13.93 1.60
N ASP A 68 4.17 -15.04 1.89
CA ASP A 68 3.40 -15.80 0.92
C ASP A 68 2.03 -15.14 0.62
N ALA A 69 1.22 -15.78 -0.22
CA ALA A 69 -0.11 -15.29 -0.59
C ALA A 69 -1.11 -15.25 0.59
N ASN A 70 -0.82 -15.97 1.68
CA ASN A 70 -1.61 -15.98 2.92
C ASN A 70 -1.03 -15.02 3.97
N GLN A 71 -0.12 -14.13 3.56
CA GLN A 71 0.57 -13.16 4.42
C GLN A 71 1.45 -13.82 5.51
N GLN A 72 1.83 -15.09 5.33
CA GLN A 72 2.70 -15.79 6.26
C GLN A 72 4.16 -15.64 5.81
N PRO A 73 5.12 -15.41 6.74
CA PRO A 73 6.53 -15.40 6.40
C PRO A 73 6.97 -16.73 5.77
N ILE A 74 7.58 -16.65 4.59
CA ILE A 74 8.23 -17.80 3.96
C ILE A 74 9.53 -18.08 4.73
N PRO A 75 9.69 -19.27 5.34
CA PRO A 75 10.86 -19.56 6.15
C PRO A 75 12.16 -19.33 5.38
N HIS A 76 13.10 -18.65 6.03
CA HIS A 76 14.45 -18.36 5.51
C HIS A 76 14.52 -17.46 4.26
N LEU A 77 13.42 -16.83 3.84
CA LEU A 77 13.40 -15.93 2.68
C LEU A 77 13.27 -14.46 3.12
N TYR A 78 14.24 -13.63 2.70
CA TYR A 78 14.32 -12.21 3.07
C TYR A 78 14.46 -11.31 1.83
N GLY A 79 13.88 -10.11 1.91
CA GLY A 79 13.94 -9.09 0.86
C GLY A 79 14.65 -7.81 1.30
N ALA A 80 15.50 -7.26 0.42
CA ALA A 80 16.17 -5.99 0.65
C ALA A 80 16.40 -5.24 -0.68
N GLY A 81 16.50 -3.91 -0.60
CA GLY A 81 16.70 -3.05 -1.77
C GLY A 81 15.44 -2.93 -2.62
N GLU A 82 15.62 -2.80 -3.94
CA GLU A 82 14.54 -2.60 -4.92
C GLU A 82 13.78 -3.91 -5.25
N LEU A 83 13.38 -4.64 -4.21
CA LEU A 83 12.54 -5.84 -4.27
C LEU A 83 11.25 -5.56 -3.47
N GLY A 84 10.49 -4.57 -3.95
CA GLY A 84 9.34 -3.98 -3.26
C GLY A 84 9.76 -2.75 -2.45
N GLY A 85 9.07 -1.62 -2.62
CA GLY A 85 9.26 -0.42 -1.82
C GLY A 85 8.16 -0.23 -0.77
N ILE A 86 8.49 0.40 0.35
CA ILE A 86 7.48 0.81 1.37
C ILE A 86 6.53 1.86 0.79
N CYS A 87 7.04 2.75 -0.06
CA CYS A 87 6.25 3.75 -0.76
C CYS A 87 5.68 3.17 -2.06
N ALA A 88 4.95 2.04 -1.97
CA ALA A 88 4.25 1.49 -3.12
C ALA A 88 3.39 2.59 -3.78
N ASN A 89 3.35 2.62 -5.11
CA ASN A 89 2.62 3.62 -5.92
C ASN A 89 3.16 5.07 -5.86
N GLN A 90 4.23 5.37 -5.12
CA GLN A 90 4.83 6.71 -5.06
C GLN A 90 6.35 6.68 -4.98
N TYR A 91 7.03 7.34 -5.91
CA TYR A 91 8.48 7.48 -5.81
C TYR A 91 8.88 8.67 -4.92
N GLN A 92 9.51 8.39 -3.78
CA GLN A 92 10.13 9.39 -2.92
C GLN A 92 11.62 9.51 -3.27
N GLY A 93 12.04 10.66 -3.80
CA GLY A 93 13.42 10.92 -4.17
C GLY A 93 14.38 10.66 -3.00
N GLY A 94 15.40 9.83 -3.23
CA GLY A 94 16.37 9.42 -2.21
C GLY A 94 15.92 8.24 -1.31
N GLY A 95 14.63 7.87 -1.31
CA GLY A 95 14.08 6.78 -0.49
C GLY A 95 14.70 5.42 -0.76
N ASN A 96 14.91 5.05 -2.03
CA ASN A 96 15.49 3.74 -2.40
C ASN A 96 16.87 3.50 -1.77
N LEU A 97 17.71 4.54 -1.65
CA LEU A 97 19.03 4.40 -1.03
C LEU A 97 18.90 4.12 0.47
N ALA A 98 17.98 4.81 1.14
CA ALA A 98 17.69 4.56 2.55
C ALA A 98 17.15 3.13 2.74
N GLU A 99 16.24 2.66 1.88
CA GLU A 99 15.72 1.29 1.93
C GLU A 99 16.83 0.25 1.72
N CYS A 100 17.72 0.44 0.74
CA CYS A 100 18.85 -0.45 0.52
C CYS A 100 19.71 -0.61 1.79
N LEU A 101 20.02 0.49 2.48
CA LEU A 101 20.86 0.47 3.67
C LEU A 101 20.13 -0.14 4.88
N ILE A 102 18.88 0.26 5.11
CA ILE A 102 18.10 -0.14 6.28
C ILE A 102 17.66 -1.60 6.15
N PHE A 103 16.96 -1.96 5.07
CA PHE A 103 16.50 -3.33 4.87
C PHE A 103 17.63 -4.29 4.52
N GLY A 104 18.71 -3.81 3.88
CA GLY A 104 19.92 -4.62 3.71
C GLY A 104 20.49 -5.08 5.05
N LYS A 105 20.57 -4.18 6.04
CA LYS A 105 20.99 -4.51 7.40
C LYS A 105 19.99 -5.46 8.08
N ILE A 106 18.71 -5.12 8.11
CA ILE A 106 17.68 -5.92 8.79
C ILE A 106 17.61 -7.34 8.21
N ALA A 107 17.58 -7.46 6.88
CA ALA A 107 17.59 -8.74 6.19
C ALA A 107 18.84 -9.55 6.54
N GLY A 108 20.03 -8.94 6.51
CA GLY A 108 21.28 -9.60 6.86
C GLY A 108 21.30 -10.11 8.31
N GLU A 109 20.90 -9.27 9.26
CA GLU A 109 20.86 -9.62 10.69
C GLU A 109 19.85 -10.75 10.96
N ASN A 110 18.67 -10.72 10.35
CA ASN A 110 17.66 -11.76 10.53
C ASN A 110 17.98 -13.04 9.76
N ALA A 111 18.64 -12.94 8.59
CA ALA A 111 19.12 -14.09 7.86
C ALA A 111 20.19 -14.86 8.66
N ALA A 112 21.08 -14.15 9.35
CA ALA A 112 22.19 -14.72 10.10
C ALA A 112 21.82 -15.36 11.46
N LYS A 113 20.61 -15.10 11.98
CA LYS A 113 20.14 -15.74 13.22
C LYS A 113 20.03 -17.27 13.03
N PRO A 114 20.50 -18.09 14.00
CA PRO A 114 20.28 -19.53 13.97
C PRO A 114 18.78 -19.83 13.89
N LYS A 115 18.40 -20.75 13.01
CA LYS A 115 17.01 -21.17 12.80
C LYS A 115 16.95 -22.69 12.90
N GLU A 116 15.98 -23.18 13.66
CA GLU A 116 15.62 -24.61 13.66
C GLU A 116 15.16 -24.97 12.24
N GLU A 117 15.73 -26.04 11.66
CA GLU A 117 15.32 -26.49 10.33
C GLU A 117 13.90 -27.06 10.36
N THR A 118 12.94 -26.32 9.83
CA THR A 118 11.61 -26.87 9.55
C THR A 118 11.71 -27.75 8.29
N THR A 119 12.06 -29.02 8.47
CA THR A 119 12.03 -30.03 7.41
C THR A 119 10.58 -30.41 7.10
N GLN A 120 9.90 -29.59 6.30
CA GLN A 120 8.75 -30.06 5.52
C GLN A 120 9.25 -30.52 4.15
N LEU A 121 9.81 -31.72 4.12
CA LEU A 121 10.00 -32.46 2.87
C LEU A 121 8.64 -33.08 2.53
N VAL A 122 8.06 -32.61 1.43
CA VAL A 122 6.96 -33.26 0.72
C VAL A 122 7.40 -34.67 0.31
N ASP A 123 6.81 -35.70 0.91
CA ASP A 123 6.90 -37.07 0.40
C ASP A 123 5.51 -37.52 -0.06
N GLU A 124 5.36 -37.74 -1.36
CA GLU A 124 4.11 -37.89 -2.10
C GLU A 124 3.33 -39.21 -1.87
N LYS A 125 3.64 -40.00 -0.83
CA LYS A 125 2.97 -41.30 -0.63
C LYS A 125 2.80 -41.70 0.83
N ALA A 126 1.72 -41.23 1.46
CA ALA A 126 1.03 -42.02 2.50
C ALA A 126 -0.40 -41.52 2.71
N VAL A 127 -1.36 -42.33 2.27
CA VAL A 127 -2.78 -42.21 2.61
C VAL A 127 -2.98 -42.81 4.01
N ALA A 128 -3.41 -42.00 4.99
CA ALA A 128 -4.33 -42.40 6.07
C ALA A 128 -4.71 -41.18 6.96
N LYS A 129 -6.00 -40.85 7.01
CA LYS A 129 -6.68 -40.11 8.09
C LYS A 129 -7.48 -41.13 8.94
N PRO A 130 -8.10 -40.77 10.08
CA PRO A 130 -7.83 -39.74 11.11
C PRO A 130 -7.61 -40.45 12.49
N ASP A 131 -7.51 -39.87 13.70
CA ASP A 131 -8.39 -38.91 14.38
C ASP A 131 -7.91 -38.70 15.85
N ALA A 132 -7.98 -37.46 16.34
CA ALA A 132 -8.05 -36.90 17.71
C ALA A 132 -7.22 -37.49 18.89
N ASN A 133 -6.71 -36.75 19.89
CA ASN A 133 -7.31 -35.69 20.72
C ASN A 133 -6.24 -35.07 21.64
N THR A 134 -6.17 -33.74 21.77
CA THR A 134 -6.50 -32.98 23.00
C THR A 134 -5.91 -31.57 23.01
N SER A 135 -6.72 -30.70 23.59
CA SER A 135 -6.68 -29.24 23.69
C SER A 135 -5.64 -28.70 24.69
N ALA A 136 -5.48 -27.37 24.64
CA ALA A 136 -5.19 -26.47 25.76
C ALA A 136 -3.73 -26.15 26.08
N SER A 137 -3.26 -25.07 25.46
CA SER A 137 -2.91 -23.83 26.15
C SER A 137 -2.46 -23.94 27.62
N VAL A 138 -1.16 -23.80 27.87
CA VAL A 138 -0.65 -23.20 29.11
C VAL A 138 0.47 -22.22 28.74
N HIS A 139 0.19 -20.92 28.86
CA HIS A 139 1.17 -19.84 28.71
C HIS A 139 1.98 -19.64 29.99
N GLN A 140 3.22 -19.17 29.86
CA GLN A 140 3.76 -18.19 30.80
C GLN A 140 4.41 -17.03 30.06
N THR A 141 3.93 -15.85 30.43
CA THR A 141 4.20 -14.53 29.89
C THR A 141 5.58 -14.01 30.32
N GLY A 142 6.30 -13.41 29.38
CA GLY A 142 7.45 -12.55 29.64
C GLY A 142 7.24 -11.24 28.89
N ALA A 143 7.07 -10.16 29.65
CA ALA A 143 6.71 -8.83 29.16
C ALA A 143 7.69 -8.31 28.10
N ASN A 144 7.17 -7.87 26.95
CA ASN A 144 7.81 -6.88 26.10
C ASN A 144 6.73 -6.03 25.43
N ASP A 145 6.88 -4.73 25.60
CA ASP A 145 6.00 -3.63 25.20
C ASP A 145 6.17 -3.28 23.71
N LEU A 146 6.29 -4.33 22.88
CA LEU A 146 6.54 -4.29 21.43
C LEU A 146 5.56 -5.22 20.73
N LEU A 147 4.26 -4.95 20.89
CA LEU A 147 3.25 -5.42 19.95
C LEU A 147 3.61 -4.76 18.62
N ALA A 148 4.22 -5.42 17.64
CA ALA A 148 3.57 -6.45 16.82
C ALA A 148 2.12 -6.02 16.57
N GLU A 149 1.93 -5.09 15.66
CA GLU A 149 0.76 -5.08 14.80
C GLU A 149 0.79 -6.41 14.02
N ALA A 150 0.45 -7.51 14.69
CA ALA A 150 -0.26 -8.57 14.01
C ALA A 150 -1.45 -7.87 13.38
N SER A 151 -1.63 -8.02 12.07
CA SER A 151 -2.89 -7.66 11.41
C SER A 151 -4.00 -8.05 12.37
N PRO A 152 -4.86 -7.10 12.81
CA PRO A 152 -5.83 -7.39 13.84
C PRO A 152 -6.52 -8.68 13.45
N ASP A 153 -6.66 -9.60 14.40
CA ASP A 153 -7.41 -10.83 14.18
C ASP A 153 -8.87 -10.39 14.01
N ILE A 154 -9.21 -9.96 12.79
CA ILE A 154 -10.49 -9.33 12.49
C ILE A 154 -11.49 -10.47 12.48
N THR A 155 -12.11 -10.69 13.64
CA THR A 155 -13.16 -11.68 13.79
C THR A 155 -14.36 -11.29 12.92
N VAL A 156 -14.85 -12.25 12.16
CA VAL A 156 -16.13 -12.17 11.45
C VAL A 156 -17.22 -12.83 12.28
N GLY A 157 -18.34 -12.13 12.46
CA GLY A 157 -19.55 -12.69 13.03
C GLY A 157 -20.39 -13.45 12.00
N GLU A 158 -21.57 -13.89 12.41
CA GLU A 158 -22.56 -14.49 11.52
C GLU A 158 -22.93 -13.53 10.38
N HIS A 159 -22.97 -14.04 9.15
CA HIS A 159 -23.22 -13.25 7.93
C HIS A 159 -22.24 -12.11 7.65
N GLN A 160 -21.06 -12.14 8.27
CA GLN A 160 -20.00 -11.17 8.01
C GLN A 160 -18.90 -11.76 7.15
N TYR A 161 -18.39 -10.92 6.24
CA TYR A 161 -17.37 -11.32 5.28
C TYR A 161 -16.29 -10.25 5.21
N LEU A 162 -15.04 -10.68 5.04
CA LEU A 162 -13.91 -9.78 4.87
C LEU A 162 -13.47 -9.75 3.43
N GLY A 163 -13.37 -8.54 2.89
CA GLY A 163 -12.77 -8.33 1.59
C GLY A 163 -11.55 -7.44 1.67
N ARG A 164 -10.63 -7.65 0.74
CA ARG A 164 -9.32 -7.00 0.73
C ARG A 164 -9.03 -6.38 -0.63
N SER A 165 -8.36 -5.24 -0.63
CA SER A 165 -7.80 -4.62 -1.83
C SER A 165 -6.41 -4.08 -1.54
N ASP A 166 -5.44 -4.43 -2.38
CA ASP A 166 -4.07 -3.92 -2.31
C ASP A 166 -3.84 -2.66 -3.18
N ASP A 167 -4.90 -2.14 -3.80
CA ASP A 167 -4.84 -1.02 -4.75
C ASP A 167 -4.95 0.37 -4.07
N GLY A 168 -4.93 0.41 -2.73
CA GLY A 168 -4.97 1.65 -1.98
C GLY A 168 -3.70 2.49 -2.15
N ILE A 169 -3.82 3.81 -1.97
CA ILE A 169 -2.64 4.72 -2.03
C ILE A 169 -1.65 4.35 -0.92
N GLY A 170 -2.18 3.98 0.24
CA GLY A 170 -1.39 3.53 1.39
C GLY A 170 -1.05 2.04 1.41
N GLY A 171 -1.48 1.28 0.41
CA GLY A 171 -1.43 -0.17 0.42
C GLY A 171 -2.79 -0.79 0.73
N GLN A 172 -2.82 -1.82 1.58
CA GLN A 172 -4.02 -2.64 1.76
C GLN A 172 -5.16 -1.88 2.46
N VAL A 173 -6.36 -2.09 1.94
CA VAL A 173 -7.63 -1.73 2.55
C VAL A 173 -8.40 -3.02 2.82
N VAL A 174 -8.82 -3.22 4.07
CA VAL A 174 -9.65 -4.35 4.50
C VAL A 174 -11.01 -3.83 4.91
N VAL A 175 -12.05 -4.45 4.38
CA VAL A 175 -13.45 -4.10 4.65
C VAL A 175 -14.17 -5.31 5.22
N ARG A 176 -14.96 -5.07 6.26
CA ARG A 176 -15.94 -6.01 6.79
C ARG A 176 -17.32 -5.61 6.32
N ILE A 177 -18.04 -6.54 5.69
CA ILE A 177 -19.43 -6.35 5.33
C ILE A 177 -20.34 -7.24 6.16
N THR A 178 -21.61 -6.86 6.29
CA THR A 178 -22.69 -7.75 6.73
C THR A 178 -23.68 -7.92 5.58
N TYR A 179 -23.93 -9.16 5.18
CA TYR A 179 -24.77 -9.48 4.02
C TYR A 179 -25.79 -10.57 4.36
N VAL A 180 -27.07 -10.21 4.36
CA VAL A 180 -28.19 -11.08 4.77
C VAL A 180 -29.31 -10.93 3.74
N ASP A 181 -29.94 -12.03 3.32
CA ASP A 181 -31.10 -12.03 2.41
C ASP A 181 -30.91 -11.17 1.15
N GLN A 182 -29.72 -11.25 0.53
CA GLN A 182 -29.32 -10.45 -0.65
C GLN A 182 -29.28 -8.92 -0.40
N GLN A 183 -29.14 -8.51 0.86
CA GLN A 183 -29.00 -7.11 1.26
C GLN A 183 -27.69 -6.86 1.99
N LEU A 184 -26.96 -5.86 1.53
CA LEU A 184 -25.79 -5.28 2.15
C LEU A 184 -26.23 -4.32 3.25
N THR A 185 -26.22 -4.77 4.51
CA THR A 185 -26.74 -4.01 5.65
C THR A 185 -25.67 -3.19 6.36
N HIS A 186 -24.41 -3.62 6.28
CA HIS A 186 -23.31 -2.92 6.90
C HIS A 186 -22.03 -3.03 6.08
N VAL A 187 -21.25 -1.96 6.06
CA VAL A 187 -19.91 -1.88 5.48
C VAL A 187 -19.04 -1.10 6.45
N GLU A 188 -17.90 -1.65 6.81
CA GLU A 188 -16.95 -1.07 7.75
C GLU A 188 -15.53 -1.25 7.23
N VAL A 189 -14.78 -0.16 7.12
CA VAL A 189 -13.33 -0.23 6.81
C VAL A 189 -12.60 -0.54 8.11
N VAL A 190 -12.09 -1.76 8.23
CA VAL A 190 -11.47 -2.28 9.47
C VAL A 190 -9.96 -2.13 9.49
N GLU A 191 -9.32 -2.01 8.32
CA GLU A 191 -7.89 -1.69 8.19
C GLU A 191 -7.69 -0.84 6.94
N GLN A 192 -6.87 0.22 7.06
CA GLN A 192 -6.53 1.10 5.95
C GLN A 192 -5.27 1.89 6.26
N HIS A 193 -4.54 2.27 5.21
CA HIS A 193 -3.34 3.08 5.29
C HIS A 193 -3.42 4.34 4.41
N GLU A 194 -4.63 4.75 4.02
CA GLU A 194 -4.88 5.89 3.14
C GLU A 194 -4.44 7.23 3.74
N THR A 195 -4.32 8.24 2.87
CA THR A 195 -3.98 9.60 3.32
C THR A 195 -5.15 10.25 4.07
N GLY A 196 -4.88 10.83 5.24
CA GLY A 196 -5.92 11.32 6.15
C GLY A 196 -6.86 12.39 5.57
N GLU A 197 -6.35 13.35 4.80
CA GLU A 197 -7.18 14.45 4.25
C GLU A 197 -7.92 14.07 2.96
N VAL A 198 -7.29 13.27 2.10
CA VAL A 198 -7.84 12.96 0.77
C VAL A 198 -8.49 11.58 0.76
N GLY A 199 -7.74 10.52 1.09
CA GLY A 199 -8.28 9.17 1.14
C GLY A 199 -9.27 8.93 2.29
N GLY A 200 -9.10 9.62 3.42
CA GLY A 200 -9.99 9.54 4.58
C GLY A 200 -11.45 9.92 4.27
N GLN A 201 -11.70 10.82 3.32
CA GLN A 201 -13.06 11.15 2.89
C GLN A 201 -13.76 9.97 2.22
N ALA A 202 -13.03 9.19 1.41
CA ALA A 202 -13.57 7.98 0.78
C ALA A 202 -13.91 6.91 1.83
N VAL A 203 -13.05 6.75 2.85
CA VAL A 203 -13.27 5.82 3.98
C VAL A 203 -14.53 6.20 4.77
N ALA A 204 -14.79 7.49 4.97
CA ALA A 204 -15.94 7.97 5.74
C ALA A 204 -17.27 7.91 4.95
N GLU A 205 -17.26 8.26 3.66
CA GLU A 205 -18.50 8.44 2.89
C GLU A 205 -19.00 7.20 2.15
N LEU A 206 -18.08 6.40 1.59
CA LEU A 206 -18.46 5.30 0.69
C LEU A 206 -19.25 4.18 1.37
N PRO A 207 -18.91 3.73 2.60
CA PRO A 207 -19.66 2.66 3.25
C PRO A 207 -21.16 2.95 3.36
N ALA A 208 -21.53 4.17 3.75
CA ALA A 208 -22.93 4.57 3.86
C ALA A 208 -23.64 4.62 2.50
N LYS A 209 -22.96 5.12 1.46
CA LYS A 209 -23.50 5.14 0.09
C LYS A 209 -23.74 3.73 -0.46
N MET A 210 -22.82 2.80 -0.18
CA MET A 210 -22.90 1.41 -0.65
C MET A 210 -24.05 0.65 0.00
N VAL A 211 -24.22 0.81 1.32
CA VAL A 211 -25.38 0.25 2.05
C VAL A 211 -26.69 0.84 1.51
N ALA A 212 -26.77 2.15 1.34
CA ALA A 212 -27.98 2.81 0.84
C ALA A 212 -28.36 2.39 -0.59
N ALA A 213 -27.36 2.17 -1.46
CA ALA A 213 -27.58 1.74 -2.84
C ALA A 213 -27.67 0.21 -3.00
N ASN A 214 -27.43 -0.56 -1.93
CA ASN A 214 -27.28 -2.01 -1.94
C ASN A 214 -26.29 -2.51 -3.03
N THR A 215 -25.18 -1.80 -3.23
CA THR A 215 -24.18 -2.14 -4.23
C THR A 215 -22.82 -1.57 -3.85
N TYR A 216 -21.75 -2.26 -4.23
CA TYR A 216 -20.39 -1.73 -4.14
C TYR A 216 -20.11 -0.66 -5.21
N ASP A 217 -20.88 -0.64 -6.31
CA ASP A 217 -20.63 0.27 -7.43
C ASP A 217 -21.39 1.60 -7.26
N VAL A 218 -20.84 2.46 -6.41
CA VAL A 218 -21.32 3.82 -6.13
C VAL A 218 -20.36 4.88 -6.68
N ASP A 219 -20.76 6.14 -6.81
CA ASP A 219 -19.82 7.17 -7.30
C ASP A 219 -18.58 7.34 -6.40
N ALA A 220 -17.42 7.56 -7.03
CA ALA A 220 -16.18 7.83 -6.30
C ALA A 220 -16.23 9.21 -5.63
N VAL A 221 -15.51 9.37 -4.51
CA VAL A 221 -15.36 10.66 -3.85
C VAL A 221 -14.37 11.53 -4.65
N SER A 222 -14.74 12.79 -4.91
CA SER A 222 -13.90 13.75 -5.62
C SER A 222 -12.56 13.93 -4.90
N GLY A 223 -11.46 13.91 -5.64
CA GLY A 223 -10.11 13.98 -5.07
C GLY A 223 -9.58 12.65 -4.52
N ALA A 224 -10.43 11.68 -4.18
CA ALA A 224 -10.05 10.42 -3.55
C ALA A 224 -10.27 9.21 -4.48
N SER A 225 -9.99 9.34 -5.78
CA SER A 225 -10.38 8.34 -6.78
C SER A 225 -9.70 6.98 -6.61
N VAL A 226 -8.44 6.93 -6.18
CA VAL A 226 -7.71 5.67 -5.96
C VAL A 226 -8.26 4.96 -4.72
N SER A 227 -8.33 5.67 -3.59
CA SER A 227 -8.91 5.17 -2.34
C SER A 227 -10.36 4.70 -2.55
N SER A 228 -11.15 5.42 -3.34
CA SER A 228 -12.51 5.03 -3.69
C SER A 228 -12.55 3.71 -4.45
N ARG A 229 -11.64 3.49 -5.41
CA ARG A 229 -11.56 2.21 -6.14
C ARG A 229 -11.10 1.07 -5.24
N ALA A 230 -10.16 1.30 -4.34
CA ALA A 230 -9.68 0.30 -3.40
C ALA A 230 -10.80 -0.18 -2.46
N ILE A 231 -11.58 0.74 -1.89
CA ILE A 231 -12.74 0.40 -1.03
C ILE A 231 -13.79 -0.36 -1.84
N LYS A 232 -14.12 0.06 -3.06
CA LYS A 232 -15.04 -0.67 -3.95
C LYS A 232 -14.57 -2.09 -4.25
N ALA A 233 -13.28 -2.26 -4.53
CA ALA A 233 -12.68 -3.56 -4.82
C ALA A 233 -12.73 -4.48 -3.59
N ALA A 234 -12.43 -3.95 -2.40
CA ALA A 234 -12.53 -4.70 -1.15
C ALA A 234 -13.97 -5.12 -0.85
N VAL A 235 -14.97 -4.24 -1.02
CA VAL A 235 -16.39 -4.60 -0.83
C VAL A 235 -16.84 -5.63 -1.86
N LYS A 236 -16.41 -5.50 -3.12
CA LYS A 236 -16.68 -6.48 -4.18
C LYS A 236 -16.11 -7.87 -3.83
N ASP A 237 -14.88 -7.92 -3.34
CA ASP A 237 -14.25 -9.15 -2.88
C ASP A 237 -15.07 -9.80 -1.76
N ALA A 238 -15.47 -9.03 -0.75
CA ALA A 238 -16.30 -9.52 0.36
C ALA A 238 -17.69 -10.02 -0.10
N LEU A 239 -18.35 -9.31 -1.01
CA LEU A 239 -19.64 -9.70 -1.58
C LEU A 239 -19.52 -11.01 -2.38
N SER A 240 -18.45 -11.19 -3.13
CA SER A 240 -18.24 -12.42 -3.90
C SER A 240 -18.14 -13.66 -3.00
N GLN A 241 -17.56 -13.52 -1.80
CA GLN A 241 -17.50 -14.58 -0.80
C GLN A 241 -18.89 -14.85 -0.19
N ALA A 242 -19.67 -13.80 0.06
CA ALA A 242 -21.03 -13.92 0.59
C ALA A 242 -21.95 -14.65 -0.39
N GLU A 243 -21.91 -14.30 -1.68
CA GLU A 243 -22.71 -14.94 -2.73
C GLU A 243 -22.34 -16.40 -2.96
N GLN A 244 -21.05 -16.75 -2.87
CA GLN A 244 -20.60 -18.15 -2.95
C GLN A 244 -21.08 -19.00 -1.77
N THR A 245 -21.24 -18.39 -0.60
CA THR A 245 -21.74 -19.08 0.61
C THR A 245 -23.24 -19.36 0.48
N VAL A 246 -24.02 -18.39 -0.01
CA VAL A 246 -25.49 -18.55 -0.24
C VAL A 246 -25.81 -19.54 -1.36
N SER A 247 -24.94 -19.70 -2.37
CA SER A 247 -25.16 -20.66 -3.45
C SER A 247 -24.88 -22.12 -3.08
N ASN A 248 -24.25 -22.38 -1.94
CA ASN A 248 -23.88 -23.72 -1.48
C ASN A 248 -24.81 -24.30 -0.39
N ASP A 249 -25.81 -23.54 0.05
CA ASP A 249 -26.92 -23.96 0.91
C ASP A 249 -28.18 -24.30 0.10
#